data_AF-E4N9P9-F1
#
_entry.id   AF-E4N9P9-F1
#
_cell.length_a   1.000
_cell.length_b   1.000
_cell.length_c   1.000
_cell.angle_alpha   90.00
_cell.angle_beta   90.00
_cell.angle_gamma   90.00
#
_symmetry.space_group_name_H-M   'P 1'
#
loop_
_entity.id
_entity.type
_entity.pdbx_description
1 polymer ?
#
loop_
_entity_poly.entity_id
_entity_poly.type
_entity_poly.pdbx_seq_one_letter_code
_entity_poly.pdbx_strand_id
1 'polypeptide(L)'
;MSVGCGAGVGGGTGGRVDGCGAGVGVAGGGEGAGMVFDERVPTAVVYEAFLAVAGRLLGRLAQRHAAAGSAAERAAVRRRMAEVRDARAGTAADDRAALVARIAEWEAEAAETEEGEETEEGVEGEVR
;
A
#
# COMPACT_ATOMS: atom_id res chain seq x y z
N MET A 1 54.80 14.82 6.72
CA MET A 1 55.26 13.51 7.22
C MET A 1 54.07 12.56 7.11
N SER A 2 54.01 11.80 6.01
CA SER A 2 54.25 10.34 5.99
C SER A 2 53.00 9.56 6.45
N VAL A 3 52.06 9.24 5.55
CA VAL A 3 51.93 8.05 4.67
C VAL A 3 52.03 6.69 5.39
N GLY A 4 50.98 5.88 5.22
CA GLY A 4 50.93 4.43 5.43
C GLY A 4 49.51 3.95 5.08
N CYS A 5 49.14 3.71 3.81
CA CYS A 5 49.51 2.63 2.90
C CYS A 5 48.89 1.27 3.29
N GLY A 6 47.95 0.80 2.47
CA GLY A 6 47.26 -0.49 2.61
C GLY A 6 46.34 -0.71 1.42
N ALA A 7 46.93 -0.90 0.25
CA ALA A 7 46.25 -1.22 -1.00
C ALA A 7 45.75 -2.68 -0.98
N GLY A 8 44.51 -2.88 -1.39
CA GLY A 8 43.96 -4.17 -1.81
C GLY A 8 43.25 -3.96 -3.14
N VAL A 9 43.99 -4.15 -4.24
CA VAL A 9 43.49 -4.08 -5.61
C VAL A 9 43.31 -5.50 -6.14
N GLY A 10 42.14 -5.78 -6.67
CA GLY A 10 41.83 -6.92 -7.53
C GLY A 10 40.33 -6.88 -7.80
N GLY A 11 39.81 -6.76 -9.02
CA GLY A 11 40.35 -6.98 -10.35
C GLY A 11 39.24 -7.71 -11.13
N GLY A 12 38.94 -7.28 -12.37
CA GLY A 12 38.02 -8.00 -13.27
C GLY A 12 36.65 -7.35 -13.44
N THR A 13 36.54 -6.29 -14.25
CA THR A 13 36.09 -6.32 -15.66
C THR A 13 34.59 -6.49 -15.86
N GLY A 14 33.95 -5.43 -16.37
CA GLY A 14 33.00 -5.57 -17.46
C GLY A 14 31.52 -5.37 -17.13
N GLY A 15 31.04 -4.16 -17.42
CA GLY A 15 29.91 -4.04 -18.34
C GLY A 15 28.55 -3.65 -17.77
N ARG A 16 28.14 -2.45 -18.22
CA ARG A 16 26.77 -1.93 -18.40
C ARG A 16 26.07 -1.37 -17.16
N VAL A 17 26.05 -0.04 -17.14
CA VAL A 17 24.89 0.73 -16.70
C VAL A 17 23.73 0.45 -17.65
N ASP A 18 22.64 -0.10 -17.16
CA ASP A 18 21.27 0.15 -17.66
C ASP A 18 20.27 -0.47 -16.68
N GLY A 19 19.21 0.26 -16.35
CA GLY A 19 18.06 -0.31 -15.63
C GLY A 19 17.71 0.39 -14.32
N CYS A 20 16.96 1.47 -14.45
CA CYS A 20 15.96 1.92 -13.51
C CYS A 20 15.14 0.73 -12.96
N GLY A 21 14.98 0.63 -11.64
CA GLY A 21 14.16 -0.41 -11.01
C GLY A 21 14.56 -0.71 -9.58
N ALA A 22 14.34 0.22 -8.66
CA ALA A 22 14.27 -0.12 -7.24
C ALA A 22 13.00 -0.96 -7.03
N GLY A 23 13.13 -2.27 -7.29
CA GLY A 23 12.10 -3.25 -6.98
C GLY A 23 11.91 -3.29 -5.47
N VAL A 24 10.79 -2.75 -5.00
CA VAL A 24 10.23 -3.11 -3.70
C VAL A 24 9.92 -4.60 -3.78
N GLY A 25 10.77 -5.42 -3.15
CA GLY A 25 10.54 -6.85 -3.03
C GLY A 25 9.34 -7.10 -2.14
N VAL A 26 8.16 -7.25 -2.73
CA VAL A 26 6.98 -7.81 -2.07
C VAL A 26 7.20 -9.33 -2.02
N ALA A 27 7.68 -9.83 -0.90
CA ALA A 27 7.62 -11.26 -0.62
C ALA A 27 6.16 -11.61 -0.27
N GLY A 28 5.45 -12.22 -1.21
CA GLY A 28 4.11 -12.77 -1.00
C GLY A 28 4.16 -14.09 -0.25
N GLY A 29 3.21 -14.30 0.66
CA GLY A 29 2.93 -15.57 1.33
C GLY A 29 1.78 -15.44 2.33
N GLY A 30 0.60 -15.91 1.89
CA GLY A 30 -0.65 -16.27 2.59
C GLY A 30 -0.92 -15.91 4.05
N GLU A 31 -2.20 -15.56 4.29
CA GLU A 31 -2.89 -15.33 5.57
C GLU A 31 -2.67 -13.95 6.20
N GLY A 32 -3.54 -12.99 5.82
CA GLY A 32 -3.66 -11.68 6.48
C GLY A 32 -2.37 -10.87 6.52
N ALA A 33 -1.68 -10.76 5.39
CA ALA A 33 -0.36 -10.12 5.33
C ALA A 33 -0.46 -8.58 5.45
N GLY A 34 -0.68 -8.10 6.67
CA GLY A 34 -0.48 -6.69 7.00
C GLY A 34 0.97 -6.30 6.73
N MET A 35 1.19 -5.12 6.14
CA MET A 35 2.54 -4.61 5.88
C MET A 35 3.33 -4.49 7.20
N VAL A 36 4.36 -5.33 7.37
CA VAL A 36 5.25 -5.28 8.55
C VAL A 36 6.47 -4.43 8.23
N PHE A 37 6.62 -3.32 8.94
CA PHE A 37 7.77 -2.43 8.80
C PHE A 37 8.86 -2.77 9.82
N ASP A 38 9.99 -3.29 9.33
CA ASP A 38 11.23 -3.45 10.11
C ASP A 38 11.71 -2.09 10.64
N GLU A 39 12.30 -2.08 11.84
CA GLU A 39 12.76 -0.85 12.51
C GLU A 39 13.83 -0.09 11.71
N ARG A 40 14.59 -0.77 10.86
CA ARG A 40 15.60 -0.17 9.97
C ARG A 40 14.99 0.59 8.80
N VAL A 41 13.69 0.42 8.53
CA VAL A 41 12.99 1.16 7.47
C VAL A 41 12.86 2.62 7.89
N PRO A 42 13.41 3.58 7.12
CA PRO A 42 13.29 4.99 7.45
C PRO A 42 11.83 5.44 7.52
N THR A 43 11.48 6.28 8.49
CA THR A 43 10.12 6.81 8.65
C THR A 43 9.58 7.49 7.39
N ALA A 44 10.45 8.14 6.60
CA ALA A 44 10.06 8.71 5.32
C ALA A 44 9.49 7.66 4.34
N VAL A 45 10.06 6.45 4.31
CA VAL A 45 9.55 5.35 3.48
C VAL A 45 8.20 4.86 4.00
N VAL A 46 8.03 4.79 5.33
CA VAL A 46 6.74 4.46 5.96
C VAL A 46 5.68 5.51 5.63
N TYR A 47 6.06 6.80 5.62
CA TYR A 47 5.18 7.89 5.25
C TYR A 47 4.74 7.81 3.79
N GLU A 48 5.64 7.51 2.85
CA GLU A 48 5.27 7.29 1.45
C GLU A 48 4.30 6.09 1.29
N ALA A 49 4.54 4.99 2.02
CA ALA A 49 3.63 3.85 2.03
C ALA A 49 2.24 4.24 2.58
N PHE A 50 2.19 5.03 3.65
CA PHE A 50 0.96 5.60 4.19
C PHE A 50 0.21 6.44 3.15
N LEU A 51 0.89 7.32 2.43
CA LEU A 51 0.29 8.12 1.36
C LEU A 51 -0.27 7.24 0.24
N ALA A 52 0.46 6.19 -0.15
CA ALA A 52 0.03 5.25 -1.18
C ALA A 52 -1.23 4.48 -0.75
N VAL A 53 -1.28 3.96 0.48
CA VAL A 53 -2.43 3.26 1.04
C VAL A 53 -3.65 4.18 1.12
N ALA A 54 -3.47 5.42 1.60
CA ALA A 54 -4.54 6.41 1.62
C ALA A 54 -5.12 6.68 0.22
N GLY A 55 -4.24 6.80 -0.78
CA GLY A 55 -4.62 6.99 -2.18
C GLY A 55 -5.44 5.81 -2.72
N ARG A 56 -5.02 4.57 -2.45
CA ARG A 56 -5.74 3.36 -2.86
C ARG A 56 -7.13 3.28 -2.23
N LEU A 57 -7.23 3.51 -0.92
CA LEU A 57 -8.52 3.49 -0.21
C LEU A 57 -9.47 4.57 -0.74
N LEU A 58 -8.98 5.80 -0.94
CA LEU A 58 -9.77 6.87 -1.55
C LEU A 58 -10.23 6.53 -2.98
N GLY A 59 -9.39 5.86 -3.77
CA GLY A 59 -9.75 5.35 -5.08
C GLY A 59 -10.89 4.34 -5.03
N ARG A 60 -10.83 3.35 -4.13
CA ARG A 60 -11.89 2.35 -3.93
C ARG A 60 -13.19 2.99 -3.46
N LEU A 61 -13.12 3.92 -2.50
CA LEU A 61 -14.30 4.66 -2.05
C LEU A 61 -14.92 5.50 -3.18
N ALA A 62 -14.11 6.07 -4.09
CA ALA A 62 -14.64 6.76 -5.26
C ALA A 62 -15.37 5.82 -6.23
N GLN A 63 -14.85 4.61 -6.44
CA GLN A 63 -15.53 3.58 -7.24
C GLN A 63 -16.85 3.15 -6.59
N ARG A 64 -16.86 2.89 -5.28
CA ARG A 64 -18.08 2.57 -4.52
C ARG A 64 -19.08 3.71 -4.55
N HIS A 65 -18.62 4.96 -4.53
CA HIS A 65 -19.48 6.14 -4.67
C HIS A 65 -20.17 6.18 -6.04
N ALA A 66 -19.45 5.84 -7.10
CA ALA A 66 -19.98 5.77 -8.46
C ALA A 66 -20.96 4.60 -8.64
N ALA A 67 -20.71 3.46 -8.01
CA ALA A 67 -21.57 2.27 -8.07
C ALA A 67 -22.79 2.34 -7.12
N ALA A 68 -22.80 3.25 -6.15
CA ALA A 68 -23.86 3.33 -5.14
C ALA A 68 -25.24 3.64 -5.75
N GLY A 69 -26.22 2.76 -5.50
CA GLY A 69 -27.58 2.84 -6.04
C GLY A 69 -28.43 3.95 -5.39
N SER A 70 -28.17 4.29 -4.13
CA SER A 70 -28.98 5.24 -3.37
C SER A 70 -28.24 6.52 -2.96
N ALA A 71 -29.00 7.58 -2.70
CA ALA A 71 -28.45 8.84 -2.19
C ALA A 71 -27.85 8.69 -0.77
N ALA A 72 -28.42 7.79 0.05
CA ALA A 72 -27.95 7.49 1.40
C ALA A 72 -26.57 6.81 1.36
N GLU A 73 -26.38 5.81 0.50
CA GLU A 73 -25.08 5.16 0.31
C GLU A 73 -24.04 6.14 -0.22
N ARG A 74 -24.39 6.95 -1.22
CA ARG A 74 -23.50 8.01 -1.72
C ARG A 74 -23.10 9.00 -0.62
N ALA A 75 -24.00 9.32 0.31
CA ALA A 75 -23.70 10.19 1.45
C ALA A 75 -22.76 9.52 2.46
N ALA A 76 -22.98 8.24 2.78
CA ALA A 76 -22.12 7.46 3.66
C ALA A 76 -20.68 7.35 3.10
N VAL A 77 -20.55 7.02 1.82
CA VAL A 77 -19.24 6.93 1.15
C VAL A 77 -18.54 8.28 1.10
N ARG A 78 -19.26 9.38 0.81
CA ARG A 78 -18.68 10.74 0.87
C ARG A 78 -18.17 11.08 2.27
N ARG A 79 -18.90 10.72 3.32
CA ARG A 79 -18.48 10.93 4.70
C ARG A 79 -17.19 10.18 4.99
N ARG A 80 -17.11 8.90 4.61
CA ARG A 80 -15.89 8.09 4.80
C ARG A 80 -14.69 8.67 4.03
N MET A 81 -14.88 9.12 2.79
CA MET A 81 -13.82 9.80 2.04
C MET A 81 -13.32 11.07 2.73
N ALA A 82 -14.20 11.82 3.41
CA ALA A 82 -13.79 12.99 4.20
C ALA A 82 -12.98 12.57 5.43
N GLU A 83 -13.46 11.56 6.18
CA GLU A 83 -12.75 11.00 7.34
C GLU A 83 -11.32 10.54 6.98
N VAL A 84 -11.15 9.85 5.85
CA VAL A 84 -9.82 9.40 5.38
C VAL A 84 -8.91 10.59 5.01
N ARG A 85 -9.46 11.64 4.38
CA ARG A 85 -8.69 12.85 4.05
C ARG A 85 -8.27 13.61 5.31
N ASP A 86 -9.17 13.75 6.27
CA ASP A 86 -8.89 14.44 7.53
C ASP A 86 -7.86 13.67 8.36
N ALA A 87 -8.01 12.34 8.47
CA ALA A 87 -7.02 11.49 9.13
C ALA A 87 -5.65 11.56 8.43
N ARG A 88 -5.62 11.62 7.09
CA ARG A 88 -4.39 11.81 6.33
C ARG A 88 -3.71 13.14 6.64
N ALA A 89 -4.48 14.22 6.72
CA ALA A 89 -3.95 15.54 7.03
C ALA A 89 -3.52 15.68 8.51
N GLY A 90 -4.18 14.96 9.42
CA GLY A 90 -3.92 15.01 10.86
C GLY A 90 -2.82 14.06 11.36
N THR A 91 -2.33 13.13 10.53
CA THR A 91 -1.25 12.21 10.92
C THR A 91 0.11 12.84 10.66
N ALA A 92 0.93 12.97 11.71
CA ALA A 92 2.28 13.52 11.60
C ALA A 92 3.20 12.61 10.78
N ALA A 93 4.02 13.20 9.90
CA ALA A 93 4.91 12.45 9.00
C ALA A 93 6.08 11.77 9.73
N ASP A 94 6.42 12.25 10.94
CA ASP A 94 7.47 11.71 11.80
C ASP A 94 6.97 10.71 12.84
N ASP A 95 5.64 10.60 13.05
CA ASP A 95 5.06 9.63 13.97
C ASP A 95 4.93 8.25 13.31
N ARG A 96 6.03 7.49 13.35
CA ARG A 96 6.10 6.14 12.78
C ARG A 96 5.01 5.23 13.31
N ALA A 97 4.68 5.30 14.61
CA ALA A 97 3.70 4.40 15.21
C ALA A 97 2.29 4.69 14.67
N ALA A 98 1.92 5.97 14.58
CA ALA A 98 0.65 6.37 13.99
C ALA A 98 0.55 5.99 12.50
N LEU A 99 1.63 6.19 11.73
CA LEU A 99 1.66 5.82 10.31
C LEU A 99 1.46 4.31 10.10
N VAL A 100 2.18 3.47 10.84
CA VAL A 100 2.05 2.01 10.74
C VAL A 100 0.65 1.55 11.14
N ALA A 101 0.10 2.10 12.22
CA ALA A 101 -1.26 1.75 12.65
C ALA A 101 -2.31 2.10 11.58
N ARG A 102 -2.21 3.28 10.95
CA ARG A 102 -3.10 3.70 9.87
C ARG A 102 -2.97 2.85 8.61
N ILE A 103 -1.74 2.47 8.25
CA ILE A 103 -1.50 1.58 7.12
C ILE A 103 -2.22 0.24 7.33
N ALA A 104 -2.04 -0.38 8.50
CA ALA A 104 -2.69 -1.65 8.81
C ALA A 104 -4.22 -1.54 8.79
N GLU A 105 -4.78 -0.48 9.41
CA GLU A 105 -6.23 -0.22 9.43
C GLU A 105 -6.80 -0.12 7.99
N TRP A 106 -6.17 0.70 7.14
CA TRP A 106 -6.70 0.99 5.81
C TRP A 106 -6.42 -0.10 4.78
N GLU A 107 -5.36 -0.89 4.95
CA GLU A 107 -5.17 -2.09 4.13
C GLU A 107 -6.22 -3.16 4.43
N ALA A 108 -6.58 -3.36 5.70
CA ALA A 108 -7.68 -4.26 6.06
C ALA A 108 -9.01 -3.79 5.46
N GLU A 109 -9.37 -2.51 5.61
CA GLU A 109 -10.60 -1.94 5.04
C GLU A 109 -10.61 -2.04 3.50
N ALA A 110 -9.46 -1.85 2.87
CA ALA A 110 -9.35 -2.04 1.43
C ALA A 110 -9.63 -3.50 1.06
N ALA A 111 -8.98 -4.47 1.71
CA ALA A 111 -9.08 -5.90 1.41
C ALA A 111 -10.51 -6.46 1.59
N GLU A 112 -11.25 -6.03 2.60
CA GLU A 112 -12.66 -6.42 2.81
C GLU A 112 -13.57 -6.03 1.64
N THR A 113 -13.13 -5.12 0.77
CA THR A 113 -13.89 -4.70 -0.41
C THR A 113 -13.65 -5.62 -1.62
N GLU A 114 -12.65 -6.51 -1.59
CA GLU A 114 -12.30 -7.41 -2.71
C GLU A 114 -12.95 -8.80 -2.63
N GLU A 115 -13.31 -9.29 -1.44
CA GLU A 115 -13.94 -10.62 -1.28
C GLU A 115 -15.45 -10.64 -1.64
N GLY A 116 -15.99 -9.55 -2.18
CA GLY A 116 -17.40 -9.46 -2.61
C GLY A 116 -17.67 -9.82 -4.07
N GLU A 117 -16.65 -10.14 -4.88
CA GLU A 117 -16.77 -10.37 -6.33
C GLU A 117 -16.60 -11.85 -6.77
N GLU A 118 -16.66 -12.82 -5.85
CA GLU A 118 -16.68 -14.25 -6.21
C GLU A 118 -17.84 -15.00 -5.53
N THR A 119 -19.11 -14.74 -5.88
CA THR A 119 -20.17 -15.78 -5.81
C THR A 119 -21.43 -15.38 -6.59
N GLU A 120 -21.38 -15.02 -7.87
CA GLU A 120 -22.57 -15.10 -8.75
C GLU A 120 -22.16 -15.40 -10.20
N GLU A 121 -21.60 -16.58 -10.46
CA GLU A 121 -21.73 -17.17 -11.80
C GLU A 121 -21.99 -18.68 -11.69
N GLY A 122 -23.25 -19.04 -11.90
CA GLY A 122 -23.72 -20.44 -11.85
C GLY A 122 -25.23 -20.56 -11.92
N VAL A 123 -25.91 -19.64 -12.61
CA VAL A 123 -27.32 -19.78 -12.98
C VAL A 123 -27.39 -20.50 -14.33
N GLU A 124 -28.28 -21.49 -14.36
CA GLU A 124 -28.94 -22.07 -15.54
C GLU A 124 -28.18 -23.10 -16.38
N GLY A 125 -28.47 -24.37 -16.06
CA GLY A 125 -28.40 -25.49 -16.99
C GLY A 125 -29.62 -26.38 -16.84
N GLU A 126 -30.83 -25.83 -17.06
CA GLU A 126 -32.00 -26.63 -17.39
C GLU A 126 -31.79 -27.25 -18.78
N VAL A 127 -31.59 -28.57 -18.85
CA VAL A 127 -31.78 -29.33 -20.09
C VAL A 127 -32.47 -30.66 -19.75
N ARG A 128 -33.77 -30.66 -20.05
CA ARG A 128 -34.72 -31.77 -20.30
C ARG A 128 -34.34 -33.20 -19.92
#